data_AF-A0A6V8LJG2-F1
#
_entry.id   AF-A0A6V8LJG2-F1
#
_cell.length_a   1.000
_cell.length_b   1.000
_cell.length_c   1.000
_cell.angle_alpha   90.00
_cell.angle_beta   90.00
_cell.angle_gamma   90.00
#
_symmetry.space_group_name_H-M   'P 1'
#
loop_
_entity.id
_entity.type
_entity.pdbx_description
1 polymer ?
#
loop_
_entity_poly.entity_id
_entity_poly.type
_entity_poly.pdbx_seq_one_letter_code
_entity_poly.pdbx_strand_id
1 'polypeptide(L)'
;MLDLIGAWALDACEIDEAAAVEAHLNTCPTCAAEARRLRSAAGWLGLDGVLPVPEGLRHRTLTAARAKRPPALIRTLLGAYAGQASLLDGLLDGVRPDDWQRADPRHETVTGVVAHLAGNDAMLAADLGLRVVDIPAAAGPGVRDAWWEQTQVLMEGLADEAVLDQPVRMASSQRPPLRPLRDALVQRAFETWIHLDDIRAVIGKGQTTPPPEQVRRIVELAIELLPGALDAHGAARPGHTVRLVLDGAGGGEWTFPMGAEQPGGAEVTIQADAVEFTRLVANRRSPDTIRHSATGNQAVSAGVLRVAAMLGCD
;
A
#
# COMPACT_ATOMS: atom_id res chain seq x y z
N MET A 1 23.85 42.76 -36.21
CA MET A 1 24.01 43.62 -35.01
C MET A 1 22.69 44.27 -34.61
N LEU A 2 21.89 44.80 -35.55
CA LEU A 2 20.48 45.15 -35.29
C LEU A 2 19.67 43.95 -34.73
N ASP A 3 19.96 42.73 -35.19
CA ASP A 3 19.25 41.52 -34.79
C ASP A 3 19.40 41.14 -33.30
N LEU A 4 20.44 41.63 -32.62
CA LEU A 4 20.73 41.29 -31.21
C LEU A 4 20.26 42.35 -30.22
N ILE A 5 19.91 43.57 -30.66
CA ILE A 5 19.50 44.65 -29.75
C ILE A 5 18.20 44.27 -29.01
N GLY A 6 17.30 43.53 -29.67
CA GLY A 6 16.07 43.02 -29.04
C GLY A 6 16.34 41.99 -27.95
N ALA A 7 17.20 41.00 -28.22
CA ALA A 7 17.60 39.98 -27.25
C ALA A 7 18.38 40.60 -26.08
N TRP A 8 19.29 41.54 -26.37
CA TRP A 8 20.03 42.29 -25.35
C TRP A 8 19.10 43.15 -24.47
N ALA A 9 18.05 43.74 -25.03
CA ALA A 9 17.08 44.52 -24.27
C ALA A 9 16.24 43.68 -23.29
N LEU A 10 16.18 42.36 -23.48
CA LEU A 10 15.52 41.38 -22.61
C LEU A 10 16.51 40.63 -21.71
N ASP A 11 17.78 41.06 -21.68
CA ASP A 11 18.88 40.38 -20.99
C ASP A 11 19.00 38.88 -21.38
N ALA A 12 18.76 38.56 -22.66
CA ALA A 12 18.71 37.20 -23.21
C ALA A 12 19.89 36.88 -24.16
N CYS A 13 20.96 37.66 -24.11
CA CYS A 13 22.20 37.43 -24.86
C CYS A 13 23.22 36.68 -24.00
N GLU A 14 24.10 35.91 -24.64
CA GLU A 14 25.31 35.40 -23.99
C GLU A 14 26.27 36.55 -23.65
N ILE A 15 27.23 36.30 -22.74
CA ILE A 15 28.10 37.35 -22.18
C ILE A 15 28.92 38.08 -23.27
N ASP A 16 29.42 37.34 -24.25
CA ASP A 16 30.20 37.87 -25.38
C ASP A 16 29.34 38.65 -26.37
N GLU A 17 28.12 38.17 -26.65
CA GLU A 17 27.12 38.88 -27.46
C GLU A 17 26.70 40.21 -26.81
N ALA A 18 26.46 40.21 -25.49
CA ALA A 18 26.08 41.40 -24.75
C ALA A 18 27.20 42.45 -24.78
N ALA A 19 28.45 42.04 -24.55
CA ALA A 19 29.61 42.93 -24.64
C ALA A 19 29.78 43.52 -26.05
N ALA A 20 29.54 42.72 -27.09
CA ALA A 20 29.59 43.18 -28.48
C ALA A 20 28.50 44.22 -28.79
N VAL A 21 27.28 44.01 -28.28
CA VAL A 21 26.19 44.97 -28.41
C VAL A 21 26.53 46.27 -27.66
N GLU A 22 26.99 46.20 -26.42
CA GLU A 22 27.35 47.39 -25.62
C GLU A 22 28.46 48.22 -26.26
N ALA A 23 29.51 47.57 -26.77
CA ALA A 23 30.56 48.25 -27.53
C ALA A 23 30.01 48.99 -28.75
N HIS A 24 29.03 48.41 -29.45
CA HIS A 24 28.37 49.08 -30.57
C HIS A 24 27.47 50.24 -30.15
N LEU A 25 26.69 50.11 -29.06
CA LEU A 25 25.81 51.17 -28.57
C LEU A 25 26.61 52.44 -28.19
N ASN A 26 27.86 52.28 -27.73
CA ASN A 26 28.76 53.41 -27.45
C ASN A 26 29.20 54.20 -28.70
N THR A 27 29.09 53.61 -29.89
CA THR A 27 29.58 54.20 -31.15
C THR A 27 28.46 54.57 -32.13
N CYS A 28 27.23 54.10 -31.91
CA CYS A 28 26.08 54.34 -32.79
C CYS A 28 24.89 54.98 -32.04
N PRO A 29 24.66 56.31 -32.16
CA PRO A 29 23.58 57.01 -31.48
C PRO A 29 22.18 56.50 -31.84
N THR A 30 21.96 56.07 -33.08
CA THR A 30 20.68 55.53 -33.55
C THR A 30 20.34 54.21 -32.88
N CYS A 31 21.29 53.28 -32.83
CA CYS A 31 21.12 52.00 -32.14
C CYS A 31 20.97 52.19 -30.63
N ALA A 32 21.67 53.16 -30.02
CA ALA A 32 21.50 53.50 -28.61
C ALA A 32 20.10 54.07 -28.28
N ALA A 33 19.50 54.84 -29.19
CA ALA A 33 18.12 55.30 -29.05
C ALA A 33 17.12 54.14 -29.10
N GLU A 34 17.29 53.22 -30.06
CA GLU A 34 16.42 52.05 -30.20
C GLU A 34 16.57 51.08 -29.02
N ALA A 35 17.79 50.84 -28.55
CA ALA A 35 18.06 50.03 -27.35
C ALA A 35 17.36 50.58 -26.10
N ARG A 36 17.35 51.91 -25.91
CA ARG A 36 16.60 52.55 -24.80
C ARG A 36 15.09 52.37 -24.95
N ARG A 37 14.56 52.46 -26.17
CA ARG A 37 13.13 52.23 -26.45
C ARG A 37 12.74 50.79 -26.13
N LEU A 38 13.53 49.82 -26.58
CA LEU A 38 13.29 48.40 -26.34
C LEU A 38 13.41 48.03 -24.85
N ARG A 39 14.42 48.54 -24.12
CA ARG A 39 14.51 48.36 -22.66
C ARG A 39 13.32 48.97 -21.93
N SER A 40 12.82 50.12 -22.39
CA SER A 40 11.60 50.72 -21.82
C SER A 40 10.38 49.81 -22.03
N ALA A 41 10.22 49.23 -23.22
CA ALA A 41 9.14 48.28 -23.53
C ALA A 41 9.28 46.96 -22.75
N ALA A 42 10.49 46.42 -22.61
CA ALA A 42 10.77 45.26 -21.77
C ALA A 42 10.44 45.52 -20.29
N GLY A 43 10.71 46.73 -19.79
CA GLY A 43 10.29 47.17 -18.46
C GLY A 43 8.78 47.14 -18.25
N TRP A 44 7.98 47.46 -19.28
CA TRP A 44 6.52 47.32 -19.24
C TRP A 44 6.07 45.85 -19.20
N LEU A 45 6.75 44.94 -19.90
CA LEU A 45 6.47 43.50 -19.82
C LEU A 45 6.83 42.91 -18.44
N GLY A 46 7.88 43.42 -17.79
CA GLY A 46 8.23 43.04 -16.42
C GLY A 46 7.27 43.59 -15.35
N LEU A 47 6.45 44.59 -15.69
CA LEU A 47 5.41 45.16 -14.82
C LEU A 47 4.09 44.39 -14.87
N ASP A 48 3.87 43.52 -15.87
CA ASP A 48 2.87 42.44 -15.81
C ASP A 48 3.42 41.35 -14.88
N GLY A 49 3.43 41.69 -13.59
CA GLY A 49 4.11 40.94 -12.54
C GLY A 49 3.71 39.47 -12.55
N VAL A 50 4.70 38.60 -12.37
CA VAL A 50 4.46 37.25 -11.87
C VAL A 50 3.73 37.41 -10.54
N LEU A 51 2.42 37.22 -10.56
CA LEU A 51 1.61 37.27 -9.35
C LEU A 51 2.25 36.32 -8.33
N PRO A 52 2.49 36.77 -7.09
CA PRO A 52 3.00 35.88 -6.06
C PRO A 52 2.03 34.70 -5.97
N VAL A 53 2.57 33.48 -6.10
CA VAL A 53 1.77 32.26 -6.06
C VAL A 53 0.99 32.27 -4.74
N PRO A 54 -0.36 32.29 -4.76
CA PRO A 54 -1.15 32.35 -3.55
C PRO A 54 -0.76 31.22 -2.60
N GLU A 55 -0.67 31.54 -1.31
CA GLU A 55 -0.35 30.53 -0.30
C GLU A 55 -1.35 29.37 -0.39
N GLY A 56 -0.82 28.14 -0.36
CA GLY A 56 -1.61 26.93 -0.53
C GLY A 56 -2.09 26.64 -1.96
N LEU A 57 -1.78 27.44 -3.00
CA LEU A 57 -2.16 27.10 -4.39
C LEU A 57 -1.62 25.73 -4.79
N ARG A 58 -0.35 25.42 -4.47
CA ARG A 58 0.23 24.09 -4.70
C ARG A 58 -0.58 23.00 -4.02
N HIS A 59 -0.95 23.19 -2.75
CA HIS A 59 -1.76 22.23 -2.01
C HIS A 59 -3.14 22.05 -2.64
N ARG A 60 -3.87 23.14 -2.93
CA ARG A 60 -5.18 23.12 -3.59
C ARG A 60 -5.12 22.46 -4.97
N THR A 61 -4.12 22.78 -5.78
CA THR A 61 -3.93 22.19 -7.11
C THR A 61 -3.62 20.70 -7.02
N LEU A 62 -2.74 20.27 -6.12
CA LEU A 62 -2.46 18.84 -5.91
C LEU A 62 -3.67 18.09 -5.36
N THR A 63 -4.42 18.68 -4.43
CA THR A 63 -5.68 18.11 -3.91
C THR A 63 -6.72 17.99 -5.02
N ALA A 64 -6.93 19.02 -5.84
CA ALA A 64 -7.85 19.00 -6.96
C ALA A 64 -7.42 18.01 -8.06
N ALA A 65 -6.12 17.91 -8.35
CA ALA A 65 -5.58 16.94 -9.30
C ALA A 65 -5.75 15.49 -8.82
N ARG A 66 -5.48 15.22 -7.53
CA ARG A 66 -5.71 13.91 -6.90
C ARG A 66 -7.19 13.55 -6.84
N ALA A 67 -8.07 14.51 -6.55
CA ALA A 67 -9.51 14.30 -6.57
C ALA A 67 -10.02 13.95 -7.98
N LYS A 68 -9.41 14.50 -9.04
CA LYS A 68 -9.79 14.22 -10.43
C LYS A 68 -9.16 12.94 -11.00
N ARG A 69 -8.00 12.52 -10.49
CA ARG A 69 -7.32 11.30 -10.92
C ARG A 69 -7.34 10.31 -9.74
N PRO A 70 -8.40 9.48 -9.60
CA PRO A 70 -8.37 8.42 -8.62
C PRO A 70 -7.06 7.62 -8.82
N PRO A 71 -6.34 7.26 -7.75
CA PRO A 71 -5.16 6.44 -7.89
C PRO A 71 -5.57 5.15 -8.60
N ALA A 72 -4.78 4.75 -9.61
CA ALA A 72 -4.90 3.44 -10.21
C ALA A 72 -4.95 2.38 -9.10
N LEU A 73 -5.73 1.33 -9.27
CA LEU A 73 -5.91 0.30 -8.24
C LEU A 73 -4.54 -0.22 -7.81
N ILE A 74 -3.64 -0.45 -8.77
CA ILE A 74 -2.27 -0.89 -8.51
C ILE A 74 -1.51 0.04 -7.56
N ARG A 75 -1.58 1.36 -7.74
CA ARG A 75 -0.94 2.32 -6.83
C ARG A 75 -1.53 2.27 -5.43
N THR A 76 -2.81 1.95 -5.31
CA THR A 76 -3.48 1.88 -4.01
C THR A 76 -3.16 0.58 -3.29
N LEU A 77 -3.06 -0.54 -4.00
CA LEU A 77 -2.67 -1.84 -3.45
C LEU A 77 -1.19 -1.86 -3.06
N LEU A 78 -0.30 -1.42 -3.97
CA LEU A 78 1.12 -1.28 -3.68
C LEU A 78 1.38 -0.27 -2.58
N GLY A 79 0.66 0.86 -2.57
CA GLY A 79 0.80 1.85 -1.51
C GLY A 79 0.44 1.30 -0.12
N ALA A 80 -0.58 0.43 -0.02
CA ALA A 80 -0.93 -0.23 1.23
C ALA A 80 0.18 -1.19 1.69
N TYR A 81 0.71 -2.02 0.78
CA TYR A 81 1.80 -2.94 1.10
C TYR A 81 3.09 -2.18 1.44
N ALA A 82 3.52 -1.22 0.61
CA ALA A 82 4.69 -0.38 0.86
C ALA A 82 4.59 0.41 2.18
N GLY A 83 3.40 0.89 2.53
CA GLY A 83 3.15 1.56 3.80
C GLY A 83 3.39 0.65 5.01
N GLN A 84 2.86 -0.58 4.97
CA GLN A 84 3.11 -1.56 6.03
C GLN A 84 4.56 -2.02 6.07
N ALA A 85 5.19 -2.25 4.91
CA ALA A 85 6.60 -2.60 4.84
C ALA A 85 7.48 -1.50 5.45
N SER A 86 7.17 -0.23 5.18
CA SER A 86 7.90 0.90 5.77
C SER A 86 7.72 0.98 7.30
N LEU A 87 6.51 0.70 7.82
CA LEU A 87 6.25 0.67 9.26
C LEU A 87 7.01 -0.47 9.94
N LEU A 88 7.05 -1.65 9.30
CA LEU A 88 7.81 -2.79 9.79
C LEU A 88 9.31 -2.53 9.72
N ASP A 89 9.84 -2.00 8.61
CA ASP A 89 11.25 -1.64 8.50
C ASP A 89 11.67 -0.64 9.59
N GLY A 90 10.87 0.40 9.81
CA GLY A 90 11.11 1.37 10.90
C GLY A 90 11.02 0.76 12.31
N LEU A 91 10.23 -0.30 12.50
CA LEU A 91 10.26 -1.09 13.74
C LEU A 91 11.56 -1.88 13.87
N LEU A 92 11.94 -2.60 12.80
CA LEU A 92 13.12 -3.47 12.76
C LEU A 92 14.42 -2.69 12.94
N ASP A 93 14.47 -1.42 12.52
CA ASP A 93 15.58 -0.50 12.78
C ASP A 93 15.88 -0.30 14.26
N GLY A 94 14.83 -0.35 15.10
CA GLY A 94 14.94 -0.21 16.54
C GLY A 94 15.06 -1.52 17.31
N VAL A 95 15.07 -2.68 16.63
CA VAL A 95 15.13 -4.00 17.31
C VAL A 95 16.55 -4.23 17.82
N ARG A 96 16.68 -4.52 19.12
CA ARG A 96 17.98 -4.80 19.74
C ARG A 96 18.53 -6.13 19.22
N PRO A 97 19.87 -6.33 19.17
CA PRO A 97 20.46 -7.58 18.74
C PRO A 97 19.88 -8.83 19.42
N ASP A 98 19.70 -8.79 20.75
CA ASP A 98 19.14 -9.91 21.53
C ASP A 98 17.65 -10.17 21.24
N ASP A 99 16.91 -9.14 20.80
CA ASP A 99 15.48 -9.25 20.53
C ASP A 99 15.18 -10.01 19.23
N TRP A 100 16.15 -10.11 18.31
CA TRP A 100 16.02 -10.91 17.08
C TRP A 100 15.78 -12.39 17.35
N GLN A 101 16.32 -12.92 18.46
CA GLN A 101 16.17 -14.32 18.86
C GLN A 101 15.07 -14.53 19.90
N ARG A 102 14.29 -13.49 20.25
CA ARG A 102 13.14 -13.67 21.15
C ARG A 102 12.10 -14.57 20.49
N ALA A 103 11.52 -15.44 21.32
CA ALA A 103 10.55 -16.42 20.89
C ALA A 103 9.30 -15.76 20.30
N ASP A 104 8.95 -16.19 19.09
CA ASP A 104 7.65 -15.95 18.46
C ASP A 104 6.86 -17.27 18.42
N PRO A 105 5.59 -17.30 18.82
CA PRO A 105 4.82 -18.54 18.93
C PRO A 105 4.51 -19.22 17.58
N ARG A 106 4.71 -18.56 16.45
CA ARG A 106 4.36 -19.08 15.11
C ARG A 106 5.57 -19.32 14.23
N HIS A 107 6.57 -18.44 14.32
CA HIS A 107 7.76 -18.47 13.46
C HIS A 107 9.05 -18.70 14.25
N GLU A 108 8.95 -19.27 15.45
CA GLU A 108 10.04 -19.57 16.39
C GLU A 108 10.73 -18.33 16.98
N THR A 109 11.13 -17.37 16.16
CA THR A 109 11.84 -16.14 16.56
C THR A 109 11.42 -14.92 15.74
N VAL A 110 11.79 -13.71 16.19
CA VAL A 110 11.63 -12.48 15.38
C VAL A 110 12.37 -12.58 14.03
N THR A 111 13.56 -13.18 13.99
CA THR A 111 14.23 -13.51 12.72
C THR A 111 13.34 -14.40 11.84
N GLY A 112 12.74 -15.44 12.41
CA GLY A 112 11.88 -16.36 11.68
C GLY A 112 10.67 -15.65 11.07
N VAL A 113 10.06 -14.70 11.79
CA VAL A 113 8.96 -13.87 11.25
C VAL A 113 9.41 -13.09 10.00
N VAL A 114 10.57 -12.44 10.05
CA VAL A 114 11.07 -11.66 8.90
C VAL A 114 11.52 -12.58 7.76
N ALA A 115 12.11 -13.73 8.06
CA ALA A 115 12.46 -14.74 7.05
C ALA A 115 11.21 -15.30 6.35
N HIS A 116 10.12 -15.53 7.09
CA HIS A 116 8.83 -15.93 6.54
C HIS A 116 8.28 -14.88 5.57
N LEU A 117 8.26 -13.61 5.97
CA LEU A 117 7.83 -12.51 5.08
C LEU A 117 8.68 -12.42 3.81
N ALA A 118 10.02 -12.53 3.95
CA ALA A 118 10.93 -12.56 2.82
C ALA A 118 10.67 -13.74 1.88
N GLY A 119 10.37 -14.92 2.42
CA GLY A 119 10.01 -16.11 1.64
C GLY A 119 8.74 -15.90 0.80
N ASN A 120 7.73 -15.27 1.38
CA ASN A 120 6.48 -14.96 0.67
C ASN A 120 6.69 -13.91 -0.43
N ASP A 121 7.52 -12.88 -0.17
CA ASP A 121 7.88 -11.88 -1.18
C ASP A 121 8.72 -12.47 -2.32
N ALA A 122 9.66 -13.37 -2.00
CA ALA A 122 10.46 -14.11 -2.98
C ALA A 122 9.58 -15.03 -3.85
N MET A 123 8.59 -15.70 -3.26
CA MET A 123 7.63 -16.50 -4.02
C MET A 123 6.84 -15.65 -5.01
N LEU A 124 6.33 -14.49 -4.57
CA LEU A 124 5.60 -13.57 -5.43
C LEU A 124 6.49 -13.01 -6.55
N ALA A 125 7.74 -12.65 -6.23
CA ALA A 125 8.70 -12.18 -7.21
C ALA A 125 8.98 -13.24 -8.29
N ALA A 126 9.14 -14.50 -7.89
CA ALA A 126 9.34 -15.61 -8.82
C ALA A 126 8.15 -15.79 -9.79
N ASP A 127 6.91 -15.70 -9.30
CA ASP A 127 5.70 -15.83 -10.14
C ASP A 127 5.53 -14.67 -11.13
N LEU A 128 6.09 -13.51 -10.80
CA LEU A 128 6.12 -12.32 -11.66
C LEU A 128 7.33 -12.31 -12.60
N GLY A 129 8.24 -13.29 -12.51
CA GLY A 129 9.49 -13.32 -13.28
C GLY A 129 10.48 -12.22 -12.87
N LEU A 130 10.33 -11.68 -11.66
CA LEU A 130 11.22 -10.68 -11.08
C LEU A 130 12.41 -11.37 -10.40
N ARG A 131 13.43 -10.57 -10.08
CA ARG A 131 14.61 -11.04 -9.37
C ARG A 131 14.24 -11.52 -7.96
N VAL A 132 14.71 -12.72 -7.61
CA VAL A 132 14.60 -13.27 -6.26
C VAL A 132 15.89 -12.95 -5.49
N VAL A 133 15.75 -12.42 -4.28
CA VAL A 133 16.85 -12.11 -3.37
C VAL A 133 17.08 -13.31 -2.45
N ASP A 134 18.34 -13.72 -2.33
CA ASP A 134 18.70 -14.81 -1.43
C ASP A 134 18.56 -14.37 0.03
N ILE A 135 17.82 -15.15 0.81
CA ILE A 135 17.67 -14.91 2.25
C ILE A 135 18.89 -15.51 2.97
N PRO A 136 19.66 -14.71 3.73
CA PRO A 136 20.81 -15.22 4.47
C PRO A 136 20.40 -16.31 5.46
N ALA A 137 21.18 -17.39 5.52
CA ALA A 137 20.98 -18.46 6.51
C ALA A 137 21.24 -18.01 7.96
N ALA A 138 21.95 -16.89 8.16
CA ALA A 138 22.30 -16.39 9.49
C ALA A 138 21.18 -15.54 10.08
N ALA A 139 20.75 -15.92 11.29
CA ALA A 139 19.69 -15.25 12.03
C ALA A 139 20.16 -13.92 12.63
N GLY A 140 19.53 -12.82 12.23
CA GLY A 140 19.86 -11.47 12.73
C GLY A 140 19.50 -10.38 11.72
N PRO A 141 20.07 -9.16 11.85
CA PRO A 141 19.71 -8.00 11.01
C PRO A 141 19.82 -8.24 9.50
N GLY A 142 20.68 -9.15 9.03
CA GLY A 142 20.82 -9.43 7.59
C GLY A 142 19.55 -9.96 6.92
N VAL A 143 18.64 -10.60 7.67
CA VAL A 143 17.34 -11.02 7.14
C VAL A 143 16.45 -9.81 6.78
N ARG A 144 16.60 -8.70 7.53
CA ARG A 144 15.91 -7.43 7.26
C ARG A 144 16.37 -6.87 5.93
N ASP A 145 17.68 -6.83 5.70
CA ASP A 145 18.26 -6.26 4.49
C ASP A 145 17.77 -7.03 3.24
N ALA A 146 17.79 -8.36 3.30
CA ALA A 146 17.30 -9.20 2.21
C ALA A 146 15.78 -9.06 1.97
N TRP A 147 14.98 -9.05 3.06
CA TRP A 147 13.55 -8.80 2.98
C TRP A 147 13.23 -7.43 2.37
N TRP A 148 13.92 -6.39 2.83
CA TRP A 148 13.76 -5.03 2.32
C TRP A 148 14.16 -4.92 0.85
N GLU A 149 15.28 -5.53 0.46
CA GLU A 149 15.70 -5.57 -0.93
C GLU A 149 14.65 -6.28 -1.81
N GLN A 150 14.10 -7.42 -1.38
CA GLN A 150 13.06 -8.13 -2.12
C GLN A 150 11.78 -7.29 -2.24
N THR A 151 11.40 -6.59 -1.18
CA THR A 151 10.28 -5.64 -1.17
C THR A 151 10.47 -4.56 -2.23
N GLN A 152 11.68 -3.98 -2.33
CA GLN A 152 11.99 -2.96 -3.33
C GLN A 152 11.93 -3.50 -4.76
N VAL A 153 12.42 -4.73 -4.99
CA VAL A 153 12.28 -5.39 -6.29
C VAL A 153 10.81 -5.52 -6.71
N LEU A 154 9.92 -5.90 -5.77
CA LEU A 154 8.49 -5.95 -6.03
C LEU A 154 7.91 -4.56 -6.34
N MET A 155 8.29 -3.54 -5.57
CA MET A 155 7.78 -2.17 -5.76
C MET A 155 8.20 -1.57 -7.10
N GLU A 156 9.45 -1.82 -7.52
CA GLU A 156 9.99 -1.33 -8.79
C GLU A 156 9.44 -2.11 -9.99
N GLY A 157 9.22 -3.42 -9.83
CA GLY A 157 8.72 -4.31 -10.89
C GLY A 157 7.23 -4.14 -11.19
N LEU A 158 6.44 -3.57 -10.27
CA LEU A 158 4.99 -3.48 -10.38
C LEU A 158 4.53 -2.06 -10.73
N ALA A 159 4.58 -1.72 -12.03
CA ALA A 159 4.16 -0.41 -12.52
C ALA A 159 2.86 -0.44 -13.36
N ASP A 160 2.54 -1.58 -13.97
CA ASP A 160 1.42 -1.72 -14.91
C ASP A 160 0.20 -2.36 -14.25
N GLU A 161 -0.95 -1.70 -14.32
CA GLU A 161 -2.20 -2.20 -13.77
C GLU A 161 -2.69 -3.47 -14.49
N ALA A 162 -2.25 -3.70 -15.73
CA ALA A 162 -2.58 -4.90 -16.50
C ALA A 162 -2.12 -6.20 -15.84
N VAL A 163 -1.10 -6.16 -14.96
CA VAL A 163 -0.62 -7.35 -14.25
C VAL A 163 -1.48 -7.73 -13.04
N LEU A 164 -2.45 -6.90 -12.62
CA LEU A 164 -3.26 -7.17 -11.43
C LEU A 164 -4.13 -8.44 -11.55
N ASP A 165 -4.47 -8.84 -12.77
CA ASP A 165 -5.23 -10.07 -13.07
C ASP A 165 -4.33 -11.30 -13.27
N GLN A 166 -3.00 -11.13 -13.28
CA GLN A 166 -2.07 -12.24 -13.45
C GLN A 166 -2.23 -13.24 -12.29
N PRO A 167 -2.41 -14.54 -12.59
CA PRO A 167 -2.42 -15.57 -11.56
C PRO A 167 -1.04 -15.70 -10.92
N VAL A 168 -0.98 -15.54 -9.60
CA VAL A 168 0.20 -15.74 -8.75
C VAL A 168 -0.17 -16.60 -7.56
N ARG A 169 0.81 -17.24 -6.92
CA ARG A 169 0.62 -17.94 -5.67
C ARG A 169 0.35 -16.93 -4.56
N MET A 170 -0.76 -17.12 -3.86
CA MET A 170 -1.09 -16.43 -2.62
C MET A 170 -0.57 -17.28 -1.46
N ALA A 171 0.16 -16.69 -0.51
CA ALA A 171 0.83 -17.42 0.57
C ALA A 171 -0.18 -18.20 1.43
N SER A 172 0.16 -19.45 1.78
CA SER A 172 -0.61 -20.28 2.70
C SER A 172 0.22 -21.45 3.23
N SER A 173 -0.11 -21.90 4.44
CA SER A 173 0.58 -22.99 5.16
C SER A 173 0.61 -24.38 4.49
N GLN A 174 -0.21 -24.66 3.46
CA GLN A 174 -0.24 -25.99 2.82
C GLN A 174 0.04 -25.96 1.33
N ARG A 175 -0.88 -25.36 0.56
CA ARG A 175 -0.82 -25.33 -0.89
C ARG A 175 -1.24 -23.94 -1.34
N PRO A 176 -0.29 -23.08 -1.71
CA PRO A 176 -0.58 -21.73 -2.16
C PRO A 176 -1.58 -21.76 -3.33
N PRO A 177 -2.82 -21.23 -3.17
CA PRO A 177 -3.76 -21.15 -4.28
C PRO A 177 -3.28 -20.12 -5.29
N LEU A 178 -3.58 -20.35 -6.58
CA LEU A 178 -3.40 -19.32 -7.59
C LEU A 178 -4.54 -18.31 -7.49
N ARG A 179 -4.19 -17.04 -7.30
CA ARG A 179 -5.12 -15.91 -7.20
C ARG A 179 -4.60 -14.75 -8.06
N PRO A 180 -5.48 -13.82 -8.48
CA PRO A 180 -5.03 -12.59 -9.10
C PRO A 180 -4.03 -11.84 -8.22
N LEU A 181 -3.01 -11.22 -8.83
CA LEU A 181 -2.01 -10.42 -8.13
C LEU A 181 -2.61 -9.38 -7.18
N ARG A 182 -3.77 -8.78 -7.53
CA ARG A 182 -4.45 -7.84 -6.63
C ARG A 182 -4.76 -8.43 -5.24
N ASP A 183 -5.11 -9.72 -5.17
CA ASP A 183 -5.46 -10.39 -3.92
C ASP A 183 -4.18 -10.68 -3.13
N ALA A 184 -3.14 -11.13 -3.83
CA ALA A 184 -1.82 -11.34 -3.24
C ALA A 184 -1.28 -10.03 -2.65
N LEU A 185 -1.44 -8.88 -3.30
CA LEU A 185 -1.02 -7.58 -2.76
C LEU A 185 -1.82 -7.16 -1.51
N VAL A 186 -3.12 -7.45 -1.45
CA VAL A 186 -3.92 -7.26 -0.23
C VAL A 186 -3.38 -8.16 0.88
N GLN A 187 -3.09 -9.42 0.57
CA GLN A 187 -2.49 -10.35 1.53
C GLN A 187 -1.11 -9.87 1.99
N ARG A 188 -0.20 -9.43 1.11
CA ARG A 188 1.12 -8.92 1.51
C ARG A 188 1.02 -7.77 2.51
N ALA A 189 0.12 -6.82 2.26
CA ALA A 189 -0.14 -5.72 3.19
C ALA A 189 -0.72 -6.23 4.53
N PHE A 190 -1.61 -7.21 4.49
CA PHE A 190 -2.22 -7.84 5.66
C PHE A 190 -1.19 -8.57 6.53
N GLU A 191 -0.42 -9.49 5.95
CA GLU A 191 0.60 -10.27 6.66
C GLU A 191 1.67 -9.36 7.26
N THR A 192 2.12 -8.35 6.51
CA THR A 192 3.12 -7.40 7.01
C THR A 192 2.60 -6.62 8.23
N TRP A 193 1.33 -6.21 8.24
CA TRP A 193 0.71 -5.57 9.40
C TRP A 193 0.58 -6.53 10.60
N ILE A 194 0.11 -7.76 10.37
CA ILE A 194 -0.05 -8.74 11.45
C ILE A 194 1.29 -9.09 12.08
N HIS A 195 2.33 -9.28 11.27
CA HIS A 195 3.67 -9.59 11.75
C HIS A 195 4.39 -8.40 12.37
N LEU A 196 4.10 -7.18 11.92
CA LEU A 196 4.45 -5.97 12.67
C LEU A 196 3.87 -6.04 14.09
N ASP A 197 2.58 -6.36 14.24
CA ASP A 197 1.93 -6.47 15.55
C ASP A 197 2.48 -7.66 16.38
N ASP A 198 2.81 -8.79 15.75
CA ASP A 198 3.44 -9.95 16.42
C ASP A 198 4.80 -9.56 17.01
N ILE A 199 5.68 -8.94 16.20
CA ILE A 199 7.01 -8.48 16.66
C ILE A 199 6.85 -7.41 17.75
N ARG A 200 5.91 -6.48 17.60
CA ARG A 200 5.62 -5.46 18.62
C ARG A 200 5.25 -6.12 19.94
N ALA A 201 4.40 -7.15 19.93
CA ALA A 201 4.03 -7.88 21.13
C ALA A 201 5.24 -8.54 21.80
N VAL A 202 6.12 -9.18 21.02
CA VAL A 202 7.36 -9.81 21.51
C VAL A 202 8.29 -8.80 22.20
N ILE A 203 8.33 -7.55 21.73
CA ILE A 203 9.16 -6.49 22.32
C ILE A 203 8.39 -5.55 23.27
N GLY A 204 7.19 -5.95 23.72
CA GLY A 204 6.41 -5.23 24.74
C GLY A 204 5.74 -3.94 24.26
N LYS A 205 5.50 -3.78 22.96
CA LYS A 205 4.76 -2.66 22.36
C LYS A 205 3.31 -3.05 22.07
N GLY A 206 2.41 -2.06 22.16
CA GLY A 206 0.99 -2.24 21.84
C GLY A 206 0.72 -2.40 20.35
N GLN A 207 -0.42 -3.02 20.02
CA GLN A 207 -0.89 -3.23 18.65
C GLN A 207 -1.12 -1.91 17.89
N THR A 208 -1.06 -2.00 16.57
CA THR A 208 -1.35 -0.90 15.63
C THR A 208 -2.71 -1.08 14.98
N THR A 209 -3.21 -0.01 14.36
CA THR A 209 -4.43 -0.04 13.54
C THR A 209 -4.08 0.49 12.15
N PRO A 210 -4.26 -0.30 11.09
CA PRO A 210 -3.99 0.14 9.73
C PRO A 210 -5.10 1.10 9.25
N PRO A 211 -4.88 1.82 8.14
CA PRO A 211 -5.90 2.70 7.58
C PRO A 211 -7.23 1.97 7.30
N PRO A 212 -8.40 2.61 7.50
CA PRO A 212 -9.71 2.00 7.30
C PRO A 212 -9.89 1.33 5.93
N GLU A 213 -9.35 1.93 4.87
CA GLU A 213 -9.40 1.40 3.52
C GLU A 213 -8.60 0.11 3.34
N GLN A 214 -7.51 -0.07 4.10
CA GLN A 214 -6.75 -1.31 4.10
C GLN A 214 -7.54 -2.40 4.83
N VAL A 215 -8.09 -2.11 6.02
CA VAL A 215 -8.93 -3.05 6.78
C VAL A 215 -10.10 -3.53 5.91
N ARG A 216 -10.78 -2.60 5.23
CA ARG A 216 -11.92 -2.92 4.36
C ARG A 216 -11.55 -3.92 3.27
N ARG A 217 -10.40 -3.74 2.60
CA ARG A 217 -9.96 -4.68 1.55
C ARG A 217 -9.61 -6.05 2.09
N ILE A 218 -9.03 -6.12 3.29
CA ILE A 218 -8.74 -7.39 3.97
C ILE A 218 -10.05 -8.12 4.27
N VAL A 219 -11.07 -7.40 4.74
CA VAL A 219 -12.41 -7.95 4.97
C VAL A 219 -13.03 -8.46 3.67
N GLU A 220 -12.98 -7.67 2.60
CA GLU A 220 -13.50 -8.05 1.28
C GLU A 220 -12.81 -9.31 0.74
N LEU A 221 -11.49 -9.41 0.85
CA LEU A 221 -10.74 -10.63 0.52
C LEU A 221 -11.19 -11.82 1.38
N ALA A 222 -11.30 -11.65 2.71
CA ALA A 222 -11.74 -12.72 3.60
C ALA A 222 -13.15 -13.23 3.23
N ILE A 223 -14.08 -12.33 2.91
CA ILE A 223 -15.44 -12.69 2.49
C ILE A 223 -15.44 -13.48 1.19
N GLU A 224 -14.56 -13.15 0.26
CA GLU A 224 -14.41 -13.91 -0.99
C GLU A 224 -13.87 -15.32 -0.74
N LEU A 225 -12.95 -15.48 0.23
CA LEU A 225 -12.33 -16.75 0.57
C LEU A 225 -13.22 -17.65 1.45
N LEU A 226 -14.09 -17.07 2.27
CA LEU A 226 -14.88 -17.77 3.28
C LEU A 226 -15.75 -18.90 2.72
N PRO A 227 -16.54 -18.74 1.64
CA PRO A 227 -17.37 -19.83 1.11
C PRO A 227 -16.56 -21.08 0.75
N GLY A 228 -15.43 -20.91 0.05
CA GLY A 228 -14.55 -22.01 -0.31
C GLY A 228 -13.88 -22.66 0.90
N ALA A 229 -13.50 -21.86 1.89
CA ALA A 229 -12.94 -22.37 3.14
C ALA A 229 -14.00 -23.14 3.97
N LEU A 230 -15.24 -22.67 4.00
CA LEU A 230 -16.35 -23.36 4.66
C LEU A 230 -16.59 -24.75 4.05
N ASP A 231 -16.55 -24.85 2.72
CA ASP A 231 -16.64 -26.12 2.00
C ASP A 231 -15.44 -27.03 2.34
N ALA A 232 -14.21 -26.51 2.25
CA ALA A 232 -12.97 -27.26 2.48
C ALA A 232 -12.87 -27.82 3.92
N HIS A 233 -13.42 -27.09 4.90
CA HIS A 233 -13.42 -27.50 6.31
C HIS A 233 -14.69 -28.27 6.74
N GLY A 234 -15.57 -28.64 5.79
CA GLY A 234 -16.81 -29.38 6.09
C GLY A 234 -17.79 -28.59 6.97
N ALA A 235 -17.69 -27.26 6.97
CA ALA A 235 -18.51 -26.34 7.74
C ALA A 235 -19.64 -25.71 6.91
N ALA A 236 -19.71 -26.03 5.62
CA ALA A 236 -20.78 -25.60 4.72
C ALA A 236 -22.18 -25.97 5.25
N ARG A 237 -23.13 -25.07 5.04
CA ARG A 237 -24.54 -25.20 5.41
C ARG A 237 -25.39 -24.67 4.26
N PRO A 238 -25.56 -25.45 3.17
CA PRO A 238 -26.36 -25.02 2.04
C PRO A 238 -27.73 -24.49 2.45
N GLY A 239 -28.22 -23.47 1.73
CA GLY A 239 -29.48 -22.81 2.04
C GLY A 239 -29.44 -21.79 3.20
N HIS A 240 -28.27 -21.51 3.78
CA HIS A 240 -28.07 -20.41 4.72
C HIS A 240 -27.27 -19.28 4.08
N THR A 241 -27.66 -18.05 4.41
CA THR A 241 -26.94 -16.83 4.03
C THR A 241 -26.45 -16.14 5.29
N VAL A 242 -25.18 -15.74 5.33
CA VAL A 242 -24.61 -15.00 6.45
C VAL A 242 -24.57 -13.54 6.07
N ARG A 243 -25.11 -12.69 6.95
CA ARG A 243 -24.91 -11.25 6.95
C ARG A 243 -23.85 -10.90 7.99
N LEU A 244 -22.71 -10.40 7.53
CA LEU A 244 -21.63 -9.91 8.39
C LEU A 244 -21.70 -8.39 8.46
N VAL A 245 -21.92 -7.84 9.65
CA VAL A 245 -21.96 -6.40 9.92
C VAL A 245 -20.74 -6.06 10.76
N LEU A 246 -19.76 -5.36 10.18
CA LEU A 246 -18.58 -4.92 10.90
C LEU A 246 -18.68 -3.44 11.22
N ASP A 247 -18.46 -3.07 12.47
CA ASP A 247 -18.32 -1.67 12.89
C ASP A 247 -16.84 -1.23 12.93
N GLY A 248 -16.61 0.03 13.29
CA GLY A 248 -15.25 0.57 13.41
C GLY A 248 -14.55 0.88 12.08
N ALA A 249 -13.22 1.00 12.14
CA ALA A 249 -12.39 1.37 11.00
C ALA A 249 -12.40 0.29 9.92
N GLY A 250 -12.88 0.62 8.72
CA GLY A 250 -13.02 -0.33 7.61
C GLY A 250 -14.27 -1.19 7.68
N GLY A 251 -15.20 -0.87 8.60
CA GLY A 251 -16.49 -1.53 8.73
C GLY A 251 -17.39 -1.42 7.50
N GLY A 252 -18.49 -2.16 7.55
CA GLY A 252 -19.44 -2.31 6.46
C GLY A 252 -20.40 -3.48 6.70
N GLU A 253 -21.22 -3.74 5.69
CA GLU A 253 -22.16 -4.85 5.68
C GLU A 253 -21.91 -5.69 4.43
N TRP A 254 -21.83 -7.00 4.62
CA TRP A 254 -21.62 -7.96 3.53
C TRP A 254 -22.50 -9.18 3.73
N THR A 255 -22.83 -9.82 2.62
CA THR A 255 -23.58 -11.07 2.61
C THR A 255 -22.86 -12.11 1.79
N PHE A 256 -22.76 -13.34 2.31
CA PHE A 256 -22.17 -14.46 1.58
C PHE A 256 -22.88 -15.78 1.90
N PRO A 257 -22.89 -16.75 0.97
CA PRO A 257 -23.51 -18.04 1.18
C PRO A 257 -22.66 -18.94 2.10
N MET A 258 -23.32 -19.85 2.83
CA MET A 258 -22.66 -20.89 3.62
C MET A 258 -22.23 -22.09 2.77
N GLY A 259 -21.32 -21.85 1.82
CA GLY A 259 -20.82 -22.83 0.84
C GLY A 259 -21.10 -22.37 -0.60
N ALA A 260 -20.67 -23.15 -1.60
CA ALA A 260 -20.76 -22.78 -3.02
C ALA A 260 -22.18 -22.75 -3.65
N GLU A 261 -23.22 -23.20 -2.94
CA GLU A 261 -24.60 -23.20 -3.44
C GLU A 261 -25.32 -21.84 -3.30
N GLN A 262 -26.41 -21.66 -4.06
CA GLN A 262 -27.21 -20.42 -4.07
C GLN A 262 -27.70 -20.02 -2.66
N PRO A 263 -27.77 -18.70 -2.36
CA PRO A 263 -28.22 -18.23 -1.05
C PRO A 263 -29.65 -18.69 -0.76
N GLY A 264 -29.85 -19.35 0.38
CA GLY A 264 -31.18 -19.67 0.89
C GLY A 264 -31.70 -18.62 1.88
N GLY A 265 -32.97 -18.75 2.26
CA GLY A 265 -33.71 -17.72 3.02
C GLY A 265 -33.42 -17.65 4.52
N ALA A 266 -32.67 -18.59 5.11
CA ALA A 266 -32.32 -18.54 6.53
C ALA A 266 -31.11 -17.62 6.76
N GLU A 267 -31.38 -16.38 7.15
CA GLU A 267 -30.36 -15.37 7.41
C GLU A 267 -29.77 -15.52 8.82
N VAL A 268 -28.43 -15.56 8.91
CA VAL A 268 -27.68 -15.47 10.16
C VAL A 268 -26.90 -14.17 10.15
N THR A 269 -27.13 -13.30 11.12
CA THR A 269 -26.38 -12.04 11.25
C THR A 269 -25.28 -12.19 12.29
N ILE A 270 -24.06 -11.79 11.96
CA ILE A 270 -22.91 -11.70 12.87
C ILE A 270 -22.48 -10.23 12.91
N GLN A 271 -22.31 -9.67 14.10
CA GLN A 271 -21.77 -8.31 14.28
C GLN A 271 -20.49 -8.32 15.09
N ALA A 272 -19.46 -7.60 14.64
CA ALA A 272 -18.15 -7.50 15.29
C ALA A 272 -17.43 -6.21 14.88
N ASP A 273 -16.31 -5.90 15.53
CA ASP A 273 -15.40 -4.83 15.07
C ASP A 273 -14.56 -5.32 13.89
N ALA A 274 -14.38 -4.46 12.88
CA ALA A 274 -13.67 -4.83 11.65
C ALA A 274 -12.19 -5.17 11.89
N VAL A 275 -11.51 -4.46 12.79
CA VAL A 275 -10.10 -4.72 13.12
C VAL A 275 -9.98 -6.01 13.92
N GLU A 276 -10.88 -6.26 14.86
CA GLU A 276 -10.91 -7.52 15.62
C GLU A 276 -11.27 -8.71 14.73
N PHE A 277 -12.16 -8.55 13.75
CA PHE A 277 -12.47 -9.58 12.76
C PHE A 277 -11.26 -9.87 11.85
N THR A 278 -10.53 -8.86 11.37
CA THR A 278 -9.30 -9.12 10.61
C THR A 278 -8.22 -9.80 11.44
N ARG A 279 -8.10 -9.48 12.74
CA ARG A 279 -7.24 -10.23 13.66
C ARG A 279 -7.74 -11.66 13.93
N LEU A 280 -9.04 -11.90 13.91
CA LEU A 280 -9.59 -13.26 13.90
C LEU A 280 -9.16 -14.00 12.65
N VAL A 281 -9.34 -13.41 11.46
CA VAL A 281 -8.92 -13.97 10.17
C VAL A 281 -7.43 -14.34 10.18
N ALA A 282 -6.60 -13.51 10.80
CA ALA A 282 -5.18 -13.76 11.00
C ALA A 282 -4.86 -14.80 12.10
N ASN A 283 -5.84 -15.45 12.71
CA ASN A 283 -5.66 -16.35 13.86
C ASN A 283 -4.97 -15.68 15.08
N ARG A 284 -5.16 -14.38 15.29
CA ARG A 284 -4.69 -13.59 16.45
C ARG A 284 -5.82 -13.27 17.44
N ARG A 285 -7.02 -13.77 17.20
CA ARG A 285 -8.15 -13.81 18.13
C ARG A 285 -8.75 -15.21 18.12
N SER A 286 -9.21 -15.68 19.28
CA SER A 286 -9.92 -16.95 19.35
C SER A 286 -11.39 -16.74 18.94
N PRO A 287 -11.95 -17.64 18.11
CA PRO A 287 -13.36 -17.58 17.72
C PRO A 287 -14.32 -17.72 18.91
N ASP A 288 -13.86 -18.34 20.01
CA ASP A 288 -14.67 -18.54 21.23
C ASP A 288 -14.71 -17.30 22.14
N THR A 289 -13.76 -16.38 21.95
CA THR A 289 -13.56 -15.23 22.86
C THR A 289 -13.64 -13.87 22.18
N ILE A 290 -13.65 -13.83 20.84
CA ILE A 290 -13.86 -12.58 20.11
C ILE A 290 -15.21 -11.95 20.48
N ARG A 291 -15.18 -10.65 20.76
CA ARG A 291 -16.39 -9.87 21.01
C ARG A 291 -17.21 -9.78 19.74
N HIS A 292 -18.38 -10.42 19.76
CA HIS A 292 -19.34 -10.38 18.67
C HIS A 292 -20.76 -10.56 19.21
N SER A 293 -21.76 -10.20 18.41
CA SER A 293 -23.15 -10.61 18.60
C SER A 293 -23.58 -11.45 17.40
N ALA A 294 -24.51 -12.39 17.62
CA ALA A 294 -25.06 -13.19 16.53
C ALA A 294 -26.56 -13.45 16.73
N THR A 295 -27.34 -13.32 15.65
CA THR A 295 -28.76 -13.68 15.60
C THR A 295 -29.01 -14.72 14.52
N GLY A 296 -29.92 -15.66 14.77
CA GLY A 296 -30.18 -16.80 13.89
C GLY A 296 -29.56 -18.08 14.42
N ASN A 297 -29.10 -18.95 13.51
CA ASN A 297 -28.56 -20.26 13.87
C ASN A 297 -27.15 -20.13 14.49
N GLN A 298 -27.03 -20.45 15.79
CA GLN A 298 -25.76 -20.37 16.54
C GLN A 298 -24.67 -21.33 16.05
N ALA A 299 -25.04 -22.47 15.46
CA ALA A 299 -24.05 -23.40 14.91
C ALA A 299 -23.45 -22.87 13.60
N VAL A 300 -24.23 -22.09 12.84
CA VAL A 300 -23.77 -21.40 11.63
C VAL A 300 -22.81 -20.27 11.99
N SER A 301 -23.17 -19.37 12.91
CA SER A 301 -22.28 -18.29 13.33
C SER A 301 -20.96 -18.80 13.91
N ALA A 302 -21.02 -19.80 14.79
CA ALA A 302 -19.82 -20.40 15.36
C ALA A 302 -18.96 -21.12 14.31
N GLY A 303 -19.59 -21.73 13.29
CA GLY A 303 -18.88 -22.31 12.14
C GLY A 303 -18.12 -21.27 11.33
N VAL A 304 -18.75 -20.14 11.02
CA VAL A 304 -18.13 -19.02 10.30
C VAL A 304 -16.93 -18.47 11.06
N LEU A 305 -17.07 -18.18 12.36
CA LEU A 305 -15.97 -17.61 13.14
C LEU A 305 -14.78 -18.58 13.26
N ARG A 306 -15.04 -19.88 13.42
CA ARG A 306 -13.98 -20.91 13.44
C ARG A 306 -13.25 -21.00 12.11
N VAL A 307 -13.97 -21.01 10.99
CA VAL A 307 -13.35 -21.09 9.66
C VAL A 307 -12.65 -19.78 9.29
N ALA A 308 -13.20 -18.62 9.66
CA ALA A 308 -12.53 -17.34 9.50
C ALA A 308 -11.15 -17.37 10.17
N ALA A 309 -11.05 -17.92 11.39
CA ALA A 309 -9.78 -18.07 12.10
C ALA A 309 -8.77 -19.03 11.45
N MET A 310 -9.18 -19.80 10.44
CA MET A 310 -8.34 -20.74 9.70
C MET A 310 -7.89 -20.19 8.34
N LEU A 311 -8.43 -19.06 7.87
CA LEU A 311 -8.01 -18.45 6.61
C LEU A 311 -6.52 -18.11 6.64
N GLY A 312 -6.05 -17.61 7.79
CA GLY A 312 -4.64 -17.51 8.11
C GLY A 312 -3.85 -16.55 7.23
N CYS A 313 -2.66 -16.24 7.70
CA CYS A 313 -1.64 -15.41 7.06
C CYS A 313 -0.28 -16.14 7.09
N ASP A 314 -0.29 -17.40 7.53
CA ASP A 314 0.86 -18.25 7.79
C ASP A 314 0.73 -19.55 6.97
#